data_AF-A0A8J7QUI2-F1
#
_entry.id   AF-A0A8J7QUI2-F1
#
_cell.length_a   1.000
_cell.length_b   1.000
_cell.length_c   1.000
_cell.angle_alpha   90.00
_cell.angle_beta   90.00
_cell.angle_gamma   90.00
#
_symmetry.space_group_name_H-M   'P 1'
#
loop_
_entity.id
_entity.type
_entity.pdbx_description
1 polymer ?
#
loop_
_entity_poly.entity_id
_entity_poly.type
_entity_poly.pdbx_seq_one_letter_code
_entity_poly.pdbx_strand_id
1 'polypeptide(L)'
;MHFYKARLAIVFIGILVLSWFIPQTYWRVTRSDYFGLSATYSPTREAFVIRESTAVRSVLRTEDGQILNGREMRMALPFMYRMDLQKWNKFPITIGENTFDFNQASQTQIGRLRPRMFNDPMPGVTVLLESEPEGASLELPTDLMIVTDTGLKFVRADKKEVLTEKAKRFNDALASAGIVFPLKAFGNNPDPLKPFDEGAFMVDAKNQVAQLKMVRGEPIVKVMPYSAPEGTRALTVSESALRHHYGTLMTPTAVYLMMYDDTLQPLPLRDYRAESDTLTLWTTPLTHSMMKTRFSRDEMMGDFTATATNRDFKVIAETTVSYPPERREREARVQEWVNFFSPMMISQLTPTRSGVFFDVSFARAPIVTLLGNLVALALYLAIQWVLTTRGNNGNRRRQAFLRENALAAGIIAVFGLPALVATLTAGSLMTSTKRS
;
A
#
# COMPACT_ATOMS: atom_id res chain seq x y z
N MET A 1 19.89 -47.22 -3.32
CA MET A 1 20.28 -45.79 -3.26
C MET A 1 19.80 -45.27 -1.91
N HIS A 2 20.67 -44.65 -1.12
CA HIS A 2 20.27 -44.02 0.14
C HIS A 2 20.37 -42.50 0.00
N PHE A 3 19.30 -41.81 0.41
CA PHE A 3 19.24 -40.35 0.37
C PHE A 3 19.71 -39.76 1.69
N TYR A 4 20.51 -38.69 1.62
CA TYR A 4 20.81 -37.89 2.80
C TYR A 4 19.63 -36.96 3.09
N LYS A 5 18.63 -37.47 3.84
CA LYS A 5 17.43 -36.70 4.22
C LYS A 5 17.77 -35.32 4.79
N ALA A 6 18.79 -35.24 5.66
CA ALA A 6 19.26 -33.99 6.23
C ALA A 6 19.83 -33.00 5.19
N ARG A 7 20.60 -33.49 4.21
CA ARG A 7 21.14 -32.62 3.13
C ARG A 7 20.04 -32.14 2.20
N LEU A 8 19.07 -33.00 1.91
CA LEU A 8 17.91 -32.63 1.11
C LEU A 8 17.10 -31.52 1.80
N ALA A 9 16.87 -31.62 3.12
CA ALA A 9 16.23 -30.56 3.89
C ALA A 9 17.02 -29.24 3.82
N ILE A 10 18.35 -29.28 3.97
CA ILE A 10 19.22 -28.09 3.83
C ILE A 10 19.10 -27.48 2.43
N VAL A 11 19.08 -28.30 1.37
CA VAL A 11 18.91 -27.81 0.00
C VAL A 11 17.58 -27.10 -0.18
N PHE A 12 16.47 -27.66 0.29
CA PHE A 12 15.15 -27.02 0.17
C PHE A 12 15.05 -25.73 0.97
N ILE A 13 15.59 -25.69 2.19
CA ILE A 13 15.68 -24.45 2.98
C ILE A 13 16.55 -23.42 2.24
N GLY A 14 17.69 -23.84 1.68
CA GLY A 14 18.56 -23.00 0.87
C GLY A 14 17.84 -22.44 -0.36
N ILE A 15 17.04 -23.24 -1.05
CA ILE A 15 16.22 -22.79 -2.19
C ILE A 15 15.23 -21.73 -1.75
N LEU A 16 14.53 -21.91 -0.62
CA LEU A 16 13.59 -20.90 -0.10
C LEU A 16 14.31 -19.59 0.21
N VAL A 17 15.43 -19.64 0.93
CA VAL A 17 16.22 -18.45 1.27
C VAL A 17 16.73 -17.74 0.01
N LEU A 18 17.28 -18.48 -0.95
CA LEU A 18 17.83 -17.93 -2.19
C LEU A 18 16.75 -17.40 -3.14
N SER A 19 15.55 -18.00 -3.14
CA SER A 19 14.39 -17.51 -3.90
C SER A 19 13.84 -16.18 -3.36
N TRP A 20 14.18 -15.82 -2.11
CA TRP A 20 13.99 -14.47 -1.60
C TRP A 20 15.21 -13.59 -1.88
N PHE A 21 16.41 -14.07 -1.59
CA PHE A 21 17.63 -13.26 -1.58
C PHE A 21 18.12 -12.84 -2.98
N ILE A 22 18.09 -13.74 -3.97
CA ILE A 22 18.60 -13.48 -5.33
C ILE A 22 17.77 -12.36 -6.00
N PRO A 23 16.42 -12.45 -6.09
CA PRO A 23 15.61 -11.38 -6.67
C PRO A 23 15.79 -10.03 -5.97
N GLN A 24 15.82 -10.02 -4.64
CA GLN A 24 15.97 -8.79 -3.85
C GLN A 24 17.32 -8.11 -4.08
N THR A 25 18.39 -8.89 -4.15
CA THR A 25 19.73 -8.37 -4.42
C THR A 25 19.82 -7.83 -5.85
N TYR A 26 19.28 -8.56 -6.82
CA TYR A 26 19.26 -8.11 -8.20
C TYR A 26 18.51 -6.78 -8.36
N TRP A 27 17.31 -6.66 -7.78
CA TRP A 27 16.57 -5.40 -7.79
C TRP A 27 17.32 -4.25 -7.14
N ARG A 28 18.02 -4.48 -6.02
CA ARG A 28 18.80 -3.42 -5.36
C ARG A 28 19.94 -2.90 -6.24
N VAL A 29 20.56 -3.78 -7.03
CA VAL A 29 21.67 -3.41 -7.92
C VAL A 29 21.17 -2.78 -9.22
N THR A 30 20.00 -3.17 -9.72
CA THR A 30 19.54 -2.82 -11.08
C THR A 30 18.41 -1.81 -11.14
N ARG A 31 17.61 -1.66 -10.06
CA ARG A 31 16.50 -0.70 -10.03
C ARG A 31 17.02 0.69 -10.33
N SER A 32 16.30 1.38 -11.20
CA SER A 32 16.59 2.77 -11.55
C SER A 32 16.43 3.68 -10.34
N ASP A 33 17.05 4.85 -10.41
CA ASP A 33 16.70 5.99 -9.57
C ASP A 33 15.17 6.10 -9.43
N TYR A 34 14.72 6.37 -8.20
CA TYR A 34 13.32 6.61 -7.87
C TYR A 34 12.64 7.43 -8.96
N PHE A 35 11.49 6.98 -9.45
CA PHE A 35 10.65 7.70 -10.41
C PHE A 35 9.20 7.62 -9.94
N GLY A 36 8.66 8.75 -9.50
CA GLY A 36 7.26 8.90 -9.11
C GLY A 36 6.52 9.74 -10.13
N LEU A 37 5.29 9.32 -10.45
CA LEU A 37 4.39 10.06 -11.32
C LEU A 37 3.13 10.41 -10.52
N SER A 38 2.66 11.65 -10.64
CA SER A 38 1.36 12.04 -10.10
C SER A 38 0.70 13.07 -10.99
N ALA A 39 -0.62 13.20 -10.91
CA ALA A 39 -1.36 14.25 -11.62
C ALA A 39 -2.18 15.07 -10.64
N THR A 40 -2.29 16.37 -10.91
CA THR A 40 -3.08 17.29 -10.09
C THR A 40 -3.81 18.25 -11.00
N TYR A 41 -5.12 18.38 -10.82
CA TYR A 41 -5.93 19.28 -11.63
C TYR A 41 -5.57 20.75 -11.33
N SER A 42 -5.30 21.50 -12.39
CA SER A 42 -5.05 22.95 -12.33
C SER A 42 -6.33 23.70 -12.68
N PRO A 43 -6.97 24.38 -11.71
CA PRO A 43 -8.15 25.18 -12.01
C PRO A 43 -7.83 26.46 -12.80
N THR A 44 -6.57 26.88 -12.88
CA THR A 44 -6.15 28.04 -13.68
C THR A 44 -5.93 27.69 -15.16
N ARG A 45 -5.65 26.41 -15.47
CA ARG A 45 -5.44 25.92 -16.84
C ARG A 45 -6.57 25.01 -17.34
N GLU A 46 -7.49 24.64 -16.45
CA GLU A 46 -8.57 23.69 -16.69
C GLU A 46 -8.11 22.30 -17.18
N ALA A 47 -6.88 21.91 -16.82
CA ALA A 47 -6.24 20.65 -17.23
C ALA A 47 -5.41 20.04 -16.09
N PHE A 48 -5.03 18.77 -16.21
CA PHE A 48 -4.09 18.17 -15.27
C PHE A 48 -2.67 18.66 -15.50
N VAL A 49 -1.94 18.82 -14.40
CA VAL A 49 -0.49 19.00 -14.40
C VAL A 49 0.13 17.74 -13.82
N ILE A 50 0.99 17.11 -14.62
CA ILE A 50 1.65 15.85 -14.32
C ILE A 50 3.01 16.15 -13.68
N ARG A 51 3.23 15.63 -12.48
CA ARG A 51 4.50 15.69 -11.78
C ARG A 51 5.30 14.42 -12.04
N GLU A 52 6.48 14.59 -12.62
CA GLU A 52 7.51 13.57 -12.67
C GLU A 52 8.54 13.88 -11.58
N SER A 53 8.73 12.98 -10.64
CA SER A 53 9.69 13.12 -9.54
C SER A 53 10.76 12.06 -9.65
N THR A 54 12.01 12.47 -9.81
CA THR A 54 13.18 11.60 -9.72
C THR A 54 13.88 11.79 -8.37
N ALA A 55 14.93 10.99 -8.11
CA ALA A 55 15.77 11.17 -6.92
C ALA A 55 16.43 12.56 -6.81
N VAL A 56 16.63 13.25 -7.95
CA VAL A 56 17.38 14.52 -8.02
C VAL A 56 16.57 15.71 -8.52
N ARG A 57 15.41 15.47 -9.15
CA ARG A 57 14.63 16.54 -9.80
C ARG A 57 13.13 16.24 -9.75
N SER A 58 12.32 17.26 -9.54
CA SER A 58 10.88 17.20 -9.83
C SER A 58 10.57 18.17 -10.98
N VAL A 59 9.87 17.69 -12.00
CA VAL A 59 9.35 18.52 -13.10
C VAL A 59 7.84 18.40 -13.12
N LEU A 60 7.19 19.52 -13.46
CA LEU A 60 5.76 19.54 -13.75
C LEU A 60 5.61 19.71 -15.26
N ARG A 61 4.74 18.92 -15.86
CA ARG A 61 4.41 18.93 -17.27
C ARG A 61 2.91 19.12 -17.41
N THR A 62 2.51 19.78 -18.48
CA THR A 62 1.13 19.78 -18.92
C THR A 62 0.79 18.44 -19.59
N GLU A 63 -0.50 18.20 -19.86
CA GLU A 63 -0.95 16.98 -20.55
C GLU A 63 -0.37 16.83 -21.96
N ASP A 64 -0.14 17.94 -22.67
CA ASP A 64 0.54 18.00 -23.96
C ASP A 64 2.06 17.82 -23.87
N GLY A 65 2.61 17.65 -22.66
CA GLY A 65 4.02 17.33 -22.42
C GLY A 65 4.94 18.55 -22.30
N GLN A 66 4.42 19.78 -22.37
CA GLN A 66 5.18 21.00 -22.13
C GLN A 66 5.68 21.05 -20.67
N ILE A 67 6.98 21.26 -20.49
CA ILE A 67 7.57 21.40 -19.15
C ILE A 67 7.27 22.80 -18.62
N LEU A 68 6.65 22.88 -17.45
CA LEU A 68 6.41 24.12 -16.73
C LEU A 68 7.65 24.51 -15.93
N ASN A 69 8.15 25.72 -16.12
CA ASN A 69 9.32 26.21 -15.40
C ASN A 69 8.96 26.98 -14.11
N GLY A 70 9.93 27.11 -13.21
CA GLY A 70 9.87 27.69 -11.86
C GLY A 70 8.58 28.40 -11.43
N ARG A 71 8.32 29.60 -11.98
CA ARG A 71 7.19 30.45 -11.56
C ARG A 71 5.87 30.03 -12.18
N GLU A 72 5.86 29.70 -13.47
CA GLU A 72 4.66 29.23 -14.20
C GLU A 72 4.08 27.98 -13.55
N MET A 73 4.97 27.06 -13.18
CA MET A 73 4.65 25.84 -12.46
C MET A 73 3.86 26.11 -11.17
N ARG A 74 4.34 27.06 -10.34
CA ARG A 74 3.73 27.38 -9.04
C ARG A 74 2.42 28.13 -9.21
N MET A 75 2.33 29.01 -10.22
CA MET A 75 1.09 29.71 -10.58
C MET A 75 0.03 28.77 -11.18
N ALA A 76 0.43 27.66 -11.82
CA ALA A 76 -0.49 26.66 -12.35
C ALA A 76 -1.22 25.88 -11.25
N LEU A 77 -0.63 25.71 -10.07
CA LEU A 77 -1.26 25.01 -8.94
C LEU A 77 -1.31 25.94 -7.71
N PRO A 78 -2.11 27.02 -7.75
CA PRO A 78 -2.03 28.11 -6.78
C PRO A 78 -2.40 27.68 -5.36
N PHE A 79 -3.32 26.72 -5.20
CA PHE A 79 -3.68 26.15 -3.88
C PHE A 79 -2.58 25.25 -3.31
N MET A 80 -1.83 24.55 -4.18
CA MET A 80 -0.71 23.69 -3.75
C MET A 80 0.49 24.54 -3.35
N TYR A 81 0.80 25.55 -4.15
CA TYR A 81 1.96 26.43 -3.99
C TYR A 81 1.62 27.77 -3.33
N ARG A 82 0.55 27.82 -2.53
CA ARG A 82 0.06 29.05 -1.90
C ARG A 82 1.12 29.82 -1.11
N MET A 83 2.04 29.13 -0.44
CA MET A 83 3.12 29.78 0.33
C MET A 83 4.07 30.57 -0.60
N ASP A 84 4.37 30.04 -1.78
CA ASP A 84 5.18 30.73 -2.78
C ASP A 84 4.44 31.97 -3.32
N LEU A 85 3.15 31.84 -3.60
CA LEU A 85 2.31 32.94 -4.09
C LEU A 85 2.17 34.05 -3.05
N GLN A 86 2.04 33.70 -1.77
CA GLN A 86 2.04 34.66 -0.66
C GLN A 86 3.37 35.40 -0.58
N LYS A 87 4.49 34.68 -0.63
CA LYS A 87 5.84 35.28 -0.65
C LYS A 87 6.04 36.24 -1.83
N TRP A 88 5.38 36.00 -2.94
CA TRP A 88 5.42 36.86 -4.13
C TRP A 88 4.37 37.97 -4.14
N ASN A 89 3.64 38.17 -3.04
CA ASN A 89 2.55 39.16 -2.93
C ASN A 89 1.53 39.01 -4.07
N LYS A 90 1.14 37.76 -4.38
CA LYS A 90 0.16 37.45 -5.44
C LYS A 90 -1.27 37.31 -4.95
N PHE A 91 -1.51 37.31 -3.64
CA PHE A 91 -2.86 37.34 -3.11
C PHE A 91 -3.42 38.78 -3.06
N PRO A 92 -4.73 38.97 -3.29
CA PRO A 92 -5.71 37.93 -3.63
C PRO A 92 -5.52 37.37 -5.05
N ILE A 93 -5.84 36.09 -5.23
CA ILE A 93 -5.78 35.43 -6.55
C ILE A 93 -7.19 35.32 -7.13
N THR A 94 -7.32 35.51 -8.45
CA THR A 94 -8.59 35.30 -9.17
C THR A 94 -8.45 34.10 -10.10
N ILE A 95 -9.39 33.16 -10.01
CA ILE A 95 -9.47 31.95 -10.83
C ILE A 95 -10.92 31.82 -11.33
N GLY A 96 -11.11 31.96 -12.65
CA GLY A 96 -12.46 32.14 -13.21
C GLY A 96 -13.11 33.39 -12.62
N GLU A 97 -14.33 33.23 -12.09
CA GLU A 97 -15.11 34.30 -11.46
C GLU A 97 -14.86 34.42 -9.94
N ASN A 98 -14.03 33.54 -9.35
CA ASN A 98 -13.82 33.49 -7.91
C ASN A 98 -12.50 34.14 -7.50
N THR A 99 -12.54 34.96 -6.45
CA THR A 99 -11.36 35.57 -5.84
C THR A 99 -11.11 34.95 -4.46
N PHE A 100 -9.84 34.60 -4.20
CA PHE A 100 -9.41 33.98 -2.95
C PHE A 100 -8.32 34.80 -2.30
N ASP A 101 -8.48 35.07 -1.01
CA ASP A 101 -7.38 35.51 -0.17
C ASP A 101 -6.45 34.32 0.22
N PHE A 102 -5.38 34.62 0.96
CA PHE A 102 -4.43 33.60 1.39
C PHE A 102 -5.04 32.56 2.35
N ASN A 103 -5.95 32.96 3.22
CA ASN A 103 -6.56 32.08 4.22
C ASN A 103 -7.51 31.10 3.53
N GLN A 104 -8.38 31.59 2.66
CA GLN A 104 -9.29 30.79 1.84
C GLN A 104 -8.50 29.80 0.96
N ALA A 105 -7.45 30.26 0.28
CA ALA A 105 -6.60 29.38 -0.54
C ALA A 105 -5.79 28.35 0.28
N SER A 106 -5.63 28.58 1.58
CA SER A 106 -4.96 27.66 2.51
C SER A 106 -5.84 26.54 3.02
N GLN A 107 -7.16 26.66 2.89
CA GLN A 107 -8.10 25.62 3.29
C GLN A 107 -8.12 24.52 2.22
N THR A 108 -7.28 23.50 2.42
CA THR A 108 -7.20 22.31 1.56
C THR A 108 -7.24 21.05 2.42
N GLN A 109 -7.69 19.93 1.84
CA GLN A 109 -7.72 18.64 2.53
C GLN A 109 -7.14 17.56 1.62
N ILE A 110 -6.23 16.75 2.15
CA ILE A 110 -5.62 15.63 1.44
C ILE A 110 -6.03 14.33 2.12
N GLY A 111 -6.80 13.49 1.42
CA GLY A 111 -7.09 12.13 1.80
C GLY A 111 -6.19 11.16 1.04
N ARG A 112 -5.69 10.12 1.72
CA ARG A 112 -4.95 9.02 1.07
C ARG A 112 -5.51 7.69 1.54
N LEU A 113 -6.15 6.97 0.63
CA LEU A 113 -6.63 5.62 0.87
C LEU A 113 -5.63 4.63 0.28
N ARG A 114 -5.26 3.63 1.07
CA ARG A 114 -4.38 2.54 0.66
C ARG A 114 -5.10 1.22 0.84
N PRO A 115 -4.81 0.19 0.03
CA PRO A 115 -5.52 -1.07 0.12
C PRO A 115 -5.45 -1.74 1.50
N ARG A 116 -4.34 -1.56 2.22
CA ARG A 116 -4.18 -2.04 3.60
C ARG A 116 -5.27 -1.54 4.55
N MET A 117 -5.79 -0.32 4.34
CA MET A 117 -6.87 0.23 5.16
C MET A 117 -8.17 -0.56 5.01
N PHE A 118 -8.34 -1.26 3.89
CA PHE A 118 -9.50 -2.11 3.62
C PHE A 118 -9.22 -3.60 3.90
N ASN A 119 -8.01 -4.06 3.60
CA ASN A 119 -7.62 -5.47 3.70
C ASN A 119 -7.20 -5.89 5.11
N ASP A 120 -6.67 -4.96 5.90
CA ASP A 120 -6.26 -5.26 7.27
C ASP A 120 -7.51 -5.41 8.15
N PRO A 121 -7.47 -6.26 9.18
CA PRO A 121 -8.53 -6.32 10.17
C PRO A 121 -8.78 -4.95 10.80
N MET A 122 -10.03 -4.70 11.17
CA MET A 122 -10.43 -3.51 11.92
C MET A 122 -9.49 -3.30 13.13
N PRO A 123 -9.03 -2.07 13.41
CA PRO A 123 -8.11 -1.83 14.51
C PRO A 123 -8.78 -2.17 15.84
N GLY A 124 -8.26 -3.21 16.50
CA GLY A 124 -8.77 -3.65 17.80
C GLY A 124 -8.34 -2.76 18.96
N VAL A 125 -7.29 -1.94 18.80
CA VAL A 125 -6.75 -1.06 19.86
C VAL A 125 -6.46 0.32 19.26
N THR A 126 -6.94 1.37 19.92
CA THR A 126 -6.73 2.77 19.56
C THR A 126 -6.76 3.66 20.81
N VAL A 127 -6.79 4.97 20.64
CA VAL A 127 -7.10 5.95 21.69
C VAL A 127 -8.35 6.74 21.29
N LEU A 128 -9.16 7.15 22.26
CA LEU A 128 -10.23 8.12 22.05
C LEU A 128 -9.84 9.41 22.75
N LEU A 129 -9.56 10.47 21.98
CA LEU A 129 -9.13 11.76 22.52
C LEU A 129 -10.33 12.49 23.14
N GLU A 130 -10.02 13.41 24.06
CA GLU A 130 -10.99 14.41 24.52
C GLU A 130 -11.23 15.42 23.40
N SER A 131 -12.48 15.53 22.95
CA SER A 131 -12.86 16.37 21.81
C SER A 131 -13.00 17.85 22.17
N GLU A 132 -13.23 18.17 23.45
CA GLU A 132 -13.31 19.54 23.98
C GLU A 132 -12.39 19.68 25.21
N PRO A 133 -11.06 19.63 25.03
CA PRO A 133 -10.12 19.75 26.14
C PRO A 133 -10.16 21.17 26.72
N GLU A 134 -9.82 21.29 28.00
CA GLU A 134 -9.69 22.59 28.66
C GLU A 134 -8.51 23.41 28.09
N GLY A 135 -7.43 22.72 27.71
CA GLY A 135 -6.26 23.30 27.07
C GLY A 135 -6.45 23.55 25.56
N ALA A 136 -5.56 24.35 24.97
CA ALA A 136 -5.61 24.70 23.54
C ALA A 136 -5.19 23.54 22.60
N SER A 137 -4.64 22.46 23.15
CA SER A 137 -4.10 21.32 22.40
C SER A 137 -4.83 20.05 22.77
N LEU A 138 -4.95 19.13 21.81
CA LEU A 138 -5.38 17.75 22.10
C LEU A 138 -4.24 17.01 22.81
N GLU A 139 -4.59 16.16 23.76
CA GLU A 139 -3.65 15.35 24.53
C GLU A 139 -3.91 13.86 24.33
N LEU A 140 -2.84 13.06 24.36
CA LEU A 140 -2.99 11.61 24.38
C LEU A 140 -3.61 11.19 25.72
N PRO A 141 -4.72 10.42 25.70
CA PRO A 141 -5.31 9.92 26.93
C PRO A 141 -4.39 8.91 27.61
N THR A 142 -4.54 8.77 28.92
CA THR A 142 -3.78 7.78 29.71
C THR A 142 -4.26 6.34 29.50
N ASP A 143 -5.40 6.15 28.84
CA ASP A 143 -6.02 4.87 28.57
C ASP A 143 -6.15 4.59 27.07
N LEU A 144 -6.08 3.30 26.74
CA LEU A 144 -6.32 2.76 25.41
C LEU A 144 -7.78 2.33 25.31
N MET A 145 -8.40 2.58 24.16
CA MET A 145 -9.70 2.04 23.80
C MET A 145 -9.51 0.76 22.97
N ILE A 146 -10.18 -0.31 23.38
CA ILE A 146 -10.17 -1.60 22.70
C ILE A 146 -11.59 -1.86 22.17
N VAL A 147 -11.71 -2.12 20.89
CA VAL A 147 -12.98 -2.46 20.23
C VAL A 147 -13.11 -3.99 20.22
N THR A 148 -14.17 -4.53 20.84
CA THR A 148 -14.44 -5.98 20.89
C THR A 148 -15.77 -6.32 20.24
N ASP A 149 -16.02 -7.61 20.02
CA ASP A 149 -17.28 -8.10 19.41
C ASP A 149 -18.53 -7.85 20.26
N THR A 150 -18.37 -7.40 21.50
CA THR A 150 -19.45 -7.20 22.48
C THR A 150 -19.52 -5.78 23.03
N GLY A 151 -18.58 -4.90 22.67
CA GLY A 151 -18.52 -3.55 23.23
C GLY A 151 -17.14 -2.89 23.16
N LEU A 152 -17.05 -1.73 23.77
CA LEU A 152 -15.80 -1.01 24.00
C LEU A 152 -15.21 -1.35 25.37
N LYS A 153 -13.90 -1.49 25.45
CA LYS A 153 -13.14 -1.57 26.71
C LYS A 153 -12.14 -0.42 26.79
N PHE A 154 -11.89 0.07 27.99
CA PHE A 154 -10.86 1.08 28.24
C PHE A 154 -9.84 0.52 29.22
N VAL A 155 -8.55 0.62 28.88
CA VAL A 155 -7.46 0.00 29.64
C VAL A 155 -6.32 0.97 29.84
N ARG A 156 -5.88 1.12 31.09
CA ARG A 156 -4.64 1.80 31.45
C ARG A 156 -3.48 0.82 31.37
N ALA A 157 -2.69 0.90 30.31
CA ALA A 157 -1.57 -0.01 30.09
C ALA A 157 -0.45 0.16 31.14
N ASP A 158 -0.26 1.37 31.65
CA ASP A 158 0.73 1.69 32.69
C ASP A 158 0.42 1.01 34.03
N LYS A 159 -0.88 0.96 34.40
CA LYS A 159 -1.36 0.38 35.65
C LYS A 159 -1.91 -1.04 35.51
N LYS A 160 -1.97 -1.58 34.29
CA LYS A 160 -2.63 -2.86 33.96
C LYS A 160 -4.06 -2.94 34.49
N GLU A 161 -4.79 -1.83 34.37
CA GLU A 161 -6.11 -1.64 34.95
C GLU A 161 -7.17 -1.54 33.85
N VAL A 162 -8.29 -2.23 34.02
CA VAL A 162 -9.48 -2.09 33.15
C VAL A 162 -10.42 -1.07 33.77
N LEU A 163 -10.76 -0.02 33.01
CA LEU A 163 -11.64 1.06 33.46
C LEU A 163 -13.12 0.68 33.24
N THR A 164 -13.64 -0.24 34.06
CA THR A 164 -14.98 -0.82 33.91
C THR A 164 -16.09 0.22 33.91
N GLU A 165 -16.02 1.24 34.79
CA GLU A 165 -17.03 2.30 34.86
C GLU A 165 -17.05 3.17 33.58
N LYS A 166 -15.87 3.50 33.04
CA LYS A 166 -15.78 4.23 31.76
C LYS A 166 -16.34 3.38 30.62
N ALA A 167 -15.94 2.12 30.55
CA ALA A 167 -16.47 1.19 29.57
C ALA A 167 -18.00 1.07 29.65
N LYS A 168 -18.56 0.96 30.86
CA LYS A 168 -20.01 0.90 31.08
C LYS A 168 -20.71 2.15 30.53
N ARG A 169 -20.26 3.36 30.90
CA ARG A 169 -20.87 4.62 30.40
C ARG A 169 -20.88 4.71 28.88
N PHE A 170 -19.75 4.39 28.24
CA PHE A 170 -19.64 4.46 26.78
C PHE A 170 -20.50 3.42 26.07
N ASN A 171 -20.56 2.19 26.58
CA ASN A 171 -21.41 1.15 26.00
C ASN A 171 -22.90 1.43 26.23
N ASP A 172 -23.28 1.94 27.42
CA ASP A 172 -24.67 2.33 27.72
C ASP A 172 -25.14 3.44 26.76
N ALA A 173 -24.29 4.41 26.45
CA ALA A 173 -24.58 5.48 25.48
C ALA A 173 -24.75 4.93 24.04
N LEU A 174 -23.87 4.03 23.61
CA LEU A 174 -23.98 3.37 22.30
C LEU A 174 -25.26 2.52 22.19
N ALA A 175 -25.57 1.75 23.23
CA ALA A 175 -26.79 0.95 23.29
C ALA A 175 -28.06 1.82 23.29
N SER A 176 -28.05 2.94 24.01
CA SER A 176 -29.15 3.92 24.02
C SER A 176 -29.36 4.57 22.65
N ALA A 177 -28.29 4.74 21.89
CA ALA A 177 -28.34 5.20 20.49
C ALA A 177 -28.73 4.10 19.49
N GLY A 178 -28.93 2.86 19.95
CA GLY A 178 -29.35 1.72 19.12
C GLY A 178 -28.23 0.99 18.40
N ILE A 179 -26.97 1.29 18.68
CA ILE A 179 -25.80 0.70 18.02
C ILE A 179 -25.59 -0.74 18.50
N VAL A 180 -25.40 -1.66 17.54
CA VAL A 180 -25.26 -3.10 17.82
C VAL A 180 -23.88 -3.63 17.45
N PHE A 181 -23.26 -4.33 18.40
CA PHE A 181 -22.02 -5.08 18.19
C PHE A 181 -22.30 -6.50 17.64
N PRO A 182 -21.34 -7.14 16.93
CA PRO A 182 -20.01 -6.63 16.57
C PRO A 182 -20.09 -5.53 15.49
N LEU A 183 -19.15 -4.59 15.54
CA LEU A 183 -19.02 -3.55 14.52
C LEU A 183 -18.47 -4.15 13.23
N LYS A 184 -18.99 -3.72 12.08
CA LYS A 184 -18.49 -4.06 10.75
C LYS A 184 -17.27 -3.26 10.35
N ALA A 185 -17.21 -2.01 10.81
CA ALA A 185 -16.10 -1.11 10.56
C ALA A 185 -15.98 -0.11 11.70
N PHE A 186 -14.74 0.25 12.04
CA PHE A 186 -14.41 1.27 13.03
C PHE A 186 -13.22 2.09 12.51
N GLY A 187 -13.21 3.39 12.78
CA GLY A 187 -12.11 4.26 12.40
C GLY A 187 -12.12 5.57 13.17
N ASN A 188 -10.92 6.02 13.53
CA ASN A 188 -10.67 7.30 14.17
C ASN A 188 -9.28 7.80 13.75
N ASN A 189 -8.98 9.05 14.09
CA ASN A 189 -7.63 9.59 13.96
C ASN A 189 -7.01 9.75 15.36
N PRO A 190 -6.07 8.89 15.78
CA PRO A 190 -5.49 8.94 17.12
C PRO A 190 -4.40 10.02 17.29
N ASP A 191 -4.08 10.79 16.25
CA ASP A 191 -3.01 11.81 16.28
C ASP A 191 -3.47 13.06 17.08
N PRO A 192 -2.79 13.45 18.17
CA PRO A 192 -3.11 14.67 18.92
C PRO A 192 -2.65 15.96 18.21
N LEU A 193 -1.85 15.88 17.14
CA LEU A 193 -1.35 17.05 16.40
C LEU A 193 -2.35 17.61 15.38
N LYS A 194 -3.51 16.96 15.24
CA LYS A 194 -4.61 17.46 14.40
C LYS A 194 -5.24 18.72 15.01
N PRO A 195 -5.85 19.60 14.19
CA PRO A 195 -6.36 20.89 14.66
C PRO A 195 -7.59 20.79 15.58
N PHE A 196 -8.34 19.69 15.53
CA PHE A 196 -9.50 19.40 16.38
C PHE A 196 -9.84 17.91 16.28
N ASP A 197 -10.66 17.41 17.20
CA ASP A 197 -11.05 15.99 17.25
C ASP A 197 -12.53 15.78 16.89
N GLU A 198 -12.77 14.87 15.95
CA GLU A 198 -14.11 14.41 15.56
C GLU A 198 -14.46 13.04 16.16
N GLY A 199 -13.65 12.56 17.11
CA GLY A 199 -13.80 11.27 17.75
C GLY A 199 -13.65 10.10 16.78
N ALA A 200 -14.49 9.10 16.97
CA ALA A 200 -14.52 7.88 16.18
C ALA A 200 -15.83 7.76 15.40
N PHE A 201 -15.74 7.14 14.23
CA PHE A 201 -16.90 6.70 13.46
C PHE A 201 -16.96 5.17 13.45
N MET A 202 -18.16 4.64 13.38
CA MET A 202 -18.41 3.20 13.36
C MET A 202 -19.59 2.82 12.49
N VAL A 203 -19.54 1.60 11.99
CA VAL A 203 -20.64 0.93 11.27
C VAL A 203 -21.01 -0.32 12.04
N ASP A 204 -22.27 -0.38 12.46
CA ASP A 204 -22.78 -1.48 13.27
C ASP A 204 -23.22 -2.70 12.41
N ALA A 205 -23.66 -3.78 13.05
CA ALA A 205 -24.12 -4.98 12.35
C ALA A 205 -25.31 -4.74 11.40
N LYS A 206 -26.12 -3.70 11.64
CA LYS A 206 -27.29 -3.30 10.85
C LYS A 206 -26.96 -2.22 9.80
N ASN A 207 -25.68 -1.93 9.56
CA ASN A 207 -25.20 -0.84 8.69
C ASN A 207 -25.60 0.56 9.19
N GLN A 208 -25.94 0.72 10.46
CA GLN A 208 -26.12 2.05 11.06
C GLN A 208 -24.75 2.70 11.24
N VAL A 209 -24.65 3.97 10.84
CA VAL A 209 -23.42 4.77 11.02
C VAL A 209 -23.60 5.68 12.21
N ALA A 210 -22.61 5.71 13.10
CA ALA A 210 -22.59 6.63 14.22
C ALA A 210 -21.21 7.23 14.45
N GLN A 211 -21.21 8.45 14.97
CA GLN A 211 -20.06 9.13 15.52
C GLN A 211 -20.09 9.03 17.05
N LEU A 212 -18.95 8.70 17.64
CA LEU A 212 -18.72 8.69 19.07
C LEU A 212 -17.62 9.70 19.39
N LYS A 213 -17.93 10.69 20.22
CA LYS A 213 -16.97 11.64 20.79
C LYS A 213 -16.86 11.46 22.30
N MET A 214 -15.75 11.89 22.86
CA MET A 214 -15.62 12.10 24.30
C MET A 214 -15.60 13.62 24.51
N VAL A 215 -16.58 14.15 25.23
CA VAL A 215 -16.68 15.58 25.53
C VAL A 215 -16.70 15.75 27.04
N ARG A 216 -15.69 16.41 27.59
CA ARG A 216 -15.47 16.56 29.04
C ARG A 216 -15.58 15.22 29.79
N GLY A 217 -14.98 14.17 29.22
CA GLY A 217 -14.98 12.82 29.77
C GLY A 217 -16.26 11.99 29.55
N GLU A 218 -17.31 12.58 28.96
CA GLU A 218 -18.60 11.92 28.72
C GLU A 218 -18.77 11.48 27.25
N PRO A 219 -19.39 10.30 26.99
CA PRO A 219 -19.65 9.83 25.65
C PRO A 219 -20.79 10.61 24.97
N ILE A 220 -20.52 11.17 23.80
CA ILE A 220 -21.54 11.78 22.93
C ILE A 220 -21.66 10.92 21.67
N VAL A 221 -22.85 10.35 21.46
CA VAL A 221 -23.14 9.51 20.29
C VAL A 221 -24.10 10.24 19.36
N LYS A 222 -23.69 10.44 18.11
CA LYS A 222 -24.52 11.00 17.04
C LYS A 222 -24.75 9.92 15.99
N VAL A 223 -26.00 9.49 15.82
CA VAL A 223 -26.41 8.60 14.73
C VAL A 223 -26.53 9.43 13.44
N MET A 224 -25.92 8.95 12.37
CA MET A 224 -26.02 9.60 11.06
C MET A 224 -27.37 9.29 10.41
N PRO A 225 -27.94 10.22 9.62
CA PRO A 225 -29.25 10.04 9.00
C PRO A 225 -29.23 9.06 7.81
N TYR A 226 -28.06 8.53 7.45
CA TYR A 226 -27.86 7.55 6.39
C TYR A 226 -27.31 6.22 6.95
N SER A 227 -27.58 5.15 6.23
CA SER A 227 -26.95 3.84 6.47
C SER A 227 -25.68 3.68 5.64
N ALA A 228 -24.73 2.90 6.15
CA ALA A 228 -23.56 2.50 5.39
C ALA A 228 -23.99 1.67 4.17
N PRO A 229 -23.36 1.88 3.01
CA PRO A 229 -23.57 1.03 1.85
C PRO A 229 -23.26 -0.44 2.15
N GLU A 230 -23.92 -1.35 1.43
CA GLU A 230 -23.68 -2.77 1.61
C GLU A 230 -22.21 -3.13 1.31
N GLY A 231 -21.63 -4.03 2.11
CA GLY A 231 -20.24 -4.45 1.99
C GLY A 231 -19.23 -3.43 2.52
N THR A 232 -19.65 -2.36 3.19
CA THR A 232 -18.74 -1.48 3.93
C THR A 232 -17.95 -2.28 4.96
N ARG A 233 -16.63 -2.18 4.88
CA ARG A 233 -15.69 -2.92 5.75
C ARG A 233 -14.59 -2.04 6.36
N ALA A 234 -14.43 -0.82 5.85
CA ALA A 234 -13.41 0.08 6.35
C ALA A 234 -13.88 1.51 6.34
N LEU A 235 -13.35 2.28 7.29
CA LEU A 235 -13.61 3.70 7.39
C LEU A 235 -12.37 4.46 7.85
N THR A 236 -12.33 5.75 7.51
CA THR A 236 -11.27 6.67 7.95
C THR A 236 -11.89 7.95 8.49
N VAL A 237 -11.12 8.66 9.31
CA VAL A 237 -11.45 9.99 9.82
C VAL A 237 -10.28 10.92 9.49
N SER A 238 -10.59 12.14 9.07
CA SER A 238 -9.64 13.17 8.66
C SER A 238 -10.11 14.55 9.10
N GLU A 239 -9.48 15.09 10.15
CA GLU A 239 -9.77 16.39 10.71
C GLU A 239 -8.92 17.48 10.05
N SER A 240 -9.34 17.92 8.87
CA SER A 240 -8.75 19.11 8.21
C SER A 240 -9.45 20.39 8.66
N ALA A 241 -8.69 21.48 8.75
CA ALA A 241 -9.22 22.82 8.99
C ALA A 241 -10.27 23.26 7.95
N LEU A 242 -10.23 22.71 6.72
CA LEU A 242 -11.25 22.98 5.70
C LEU A 242 -12.64 22.44 6.10
N ARG A 243 -12.72 21.40 6.95
CA ARG A 243 -13.97 20.74 7.37
C ARG A 243 -14.89 20.36 6.19
N HIS A 244 -14.30 19.86 5.10
CA HIS A 244 -15.08 19.47 3.93
C HIS A 244 -15.87 18.18 4.17
N HIS A 245 -15.22 17.19 4.78
CA HIS A 245 -15.78 15.89 5.11
C HIS A 245 -15.10 15.34 6.37
N TYR A 246 -15.82 14.54 7.15
CA TYR A 246 -15.31 13.84 8.32
C TYR A 246 -14.25 12.81 7.97
N GLY A 247 -14.43 12.13 6.83
CA GLY A 247 -13.59 11.01 6.41
C GLY A 247 -14.28 10.16 5.35
N THR A 248 -13.89 8.90 5.22
CA THR A 248 -14.37 8.03 4.14
C THR A 248 -15.00 6.73 4.62
N LEU A 249 -16.02 6.24 3.93
CA LEU A 249 -16.50 4.85 4.00
C LEU A 249 -16.08 4.11 2.73
N MET A 250 -15.60 2.87 2.88
CA MET A 250 -15.13 2.05 1.76
C MET A 250 -15.91 0.74 1.68
N THR A 251 -16.42 0.45 0.49
CA THR A 251 -16.89 -0.86 0.06
C THR A 251 -15.83 -1.51 -0.85
N PRO A 252 -15.99 -2.76 -1.30
CA PRO A 252 -15.02 -3.37 -2.21
C PRO A 252 -14.84 -2.61 -3.52
N THR A 253 -15.89 -1.87 -3.95
CA THR A 253 -16.00 -1.27 -5.28
C THR A 253 -16.20 0.24 -5.28
N ALA A 254 -16.42 0.88 -4.13
CA ALA A 254 -16.69 2.31 -4.05
C ALA A 254 -16.13 2.97 -2.78
N VAL A 255 -15.91 4.27 -2.88
CA VAL A 255 -15.52 5.15 -1.78
C VAL A 255 -16.57 6.24 -1.64
N TYR A 256 -16.96 6.51 -0.40
CA TYR A 256 -17.92 7.55 -0.05
C TYR A 256 -17.28 8.52 0.94
N LEU A 257 -17.55 9.81 0.81
CA LEU A 257 -17.19 10.83 1.78
C LEU A 257 -18.35 11.02 2.76
N MET A 258 -18.04 10.99 4.06
CA MET A 258 -18.97 11.36 5.11
C MET A 258 -18.91 12.88 5.27
N MET A 259 -19.92 13.59 4.81
CA MET A 259 -19.92 15.06 4.72
C MET A 259 -20.37 15.70 6.04
N TYR A 260 -19.95 16.95 6.30
CA TYR A 260 -20.33 17.69 7.52
C TYR A 260 -21.80 18.13 7.55
N ASP A 261 -22.48 18.13 6.40
CA ASP A 261 -23.92 18.33 6.29
C ASP A 261 -24.73 17.04 6.52
N ASP A 262 -24.08 16.01 7.09
CA ASP A 262 -24.64 14.70 7.37
C ASP A 262 -25.13 13.95 6.13
N THR A 263 -24.57 14.25 4.96
CA THR A 263 -24.79 13.47 3.74
C THR A 263 -23.67 12.48 3.47
N LEU A 264 -23.97 11.46 2.65
CA LEU A 264 -22.98 10.49 2.19
C LEU A 264 -22.76 10.64 0.69
N GLN A 265 -21.59 11.16 0.31
CA GLN A 265 -21.28 11.50 -1.07
C GLN A 265 -20.40 10.43 -1.74
N PRO A 266 -20.88 9.70 -2.77
CA PRO A 266 -20.03 8.78 -3.52
C PRO A 266 -18.97 9.53 -4.34
N LEU A 267 -17.75 9.00 -4.38
CA LEU A 267 -16.72 9.49 -5.29
C LEU A 267 -16.91 8.88 -6.68
N PRO A 268 -16.82 9.67 -7.77
CA PRO A 268 -17.00 9.18 -9.13
C PRO A 268 -15.73 8.48 -9.63
N LEU A 269 -15.43 7.30 -9.07
CA LEU A 269 -14.25 6.50 -9.40
C LEU A 269 -14.64 5.33 -10.31
N ARG A 270 -14.14 5.32 -11.55
CA ARG A 270 -14.37 4.23 -12.49
C ARG A 270 -13.57 2.98 -12.11
N ASP A 271 -14.19 1.79 -12.06
CA ASP A 271 -13.55 0.50 -11.73
C ASP A 271 -12.63 0.60 -10.49
N TYR A 272 -13.15 1.11 -9.37
CA TYR A 272 -12.40 1.13 -8.11
C TYR A 272 -12.42 -0.25 -7.44
N ARG A 273 -11.28 -0.66 -6.88
CA ARG A 273 -11.11 -1.93 -6.15
C ARG A 273 -10.36 -1.69 -4.87
N ALA A 274 -11.05 -1.67 -3.73
CA ALA A 274 -10.46 -1.33 -2.44
C ALA A 274 -9.27 -2.23 -2.06
N GLU A 275 -9.26 -3.49 -2.50
CA GLU A 275 -8.23 -4.47 -2.16
C GLU A 275 -6.88 -4.24 -2.88
N SER A 276 -6.85 -3.40 -3.91
CA SER A 276 -5.64 -3.17 -4.74
C SER A 276 -5.42 -1.72 -5.14
N ASP A 277 -6.46 -0.89 -5.18
CA ASP A 277 -6.35 0.50 -5.61
C ASP A 277 -5.96 1.42 -4.44
N THR A 278 -4.96 2.25 -4.70
CA THR A 278 -4.66 3.43 -3.88
C THR A 278 -5.40 4.63 -4.45
N LEU A 279 -5.88 5.51 -3.58
CA LEU A 279 -6.54 6.75 -3.95
C LEU A 279 -5.90 7.92 -3.20
N THR A 280 -5.48 8.95 -3.91
CA THR A 280 -5.18 10.26 -3.32
C THR A 280 -6.28 11.22 -3.73
N LEU A 281 -6.96 11.83 -2.76
CA LEU A 281 -7.94 12.88 -2.95
C LEU A 281 -7.35 14.18 -2.45
N TRP A 282 -7.25 15.18 -3.32
CA TRP A 282 -6.90 16.53 -2.94
C TRP A 282 -8.09 17.46 -3.15
N THR A 283 -8.61 17.97 -2.06
CA THR A 283 -9.74 18.90 -2.04
C THR A 283 -9.21 20.32 -1.88
N THR A 284 -9.62 21.19 -2.79
CA THR A 284 -9.32 22.62 -2.78
C THR A 284 -10.63 23.42 -2.65
N PRO A 285 -10.56 24.74 -2.44
CA PRO A 285 -11.76 25.56 -2.45
C PRO A 285 -12.55 25.50 -3.76
N LEU A 286 -12.01 25.05 -4.90
CA LEU A 286 -12.77 25.02 -6.17
C LEU A 286 -13.09 23.60 -6.65
N THR A 287 -12.15 22.68 -6.49
CA THR A 287 -12.19 21.38 -7.16
C THR A 287 -11.65 20.28 -6.27
N HIS A 288 -12.02 19.06 -6.64
CA HIS A 288 -11.41 17.84 -6.13
C HIS A 288 -10.55 17.23 -7.22
N SER A 289 -9.31 16.90 -6.89
CA SER A 289 -8.40 16.15 -7.76
C SER A 289 -8.16 14.78 -7.15
N MET A 290 -8.57 13.74 -7.84
CA MET A 290 -8.40 12.35 -7.44
C MET A 290 -7.36 11.67 -8.32
N MET A 291 -6.48 10.90 -7.70
CA MET A 291 -5.51 10.05 -8.39
C MET A 291 -5.68 8.63 -7.88
N LYS A 292 -6.08 7.72 -8.77
CA LYS A 292 -6.29 6.30 -8.50
C LYS A 292 -5.21 5.48 -9.20
N THR A 293 -4.41 4.76 -8.41
CA THR A 293 -3.37 3.85 -8.93
C THR A 293 -3.65 2.44 -8.45
N ARG A 294 -3.67 1.48 -9.38
CA ARG A 294 -3.82 0.07 -9.06
C ARG A 294 -2.48 -0.52 -8.66
N PHE A 295 -2.40 -1.07 -7.45
CA PHE A 295 -1.25 -1.86 -7.08
C PHE A 295 -1.29 -3.20 -7.80
N SER A 296 -0.25 -3.47 -8.57
CA SER A 296 0.03 -4.77 -9.17
C SER A 296 1.44 -5.19 -8.79
N ARG A 297 1.61 -6.42 -8.33
CA ARG A 297 2.94 -6.98 -8.04
C ARG A 297 3.79 -7.07 -9.32
N ASP A 298 3.13 -7.20 -10.46
CA ASP A 298 3.75 -7.48 -11.75
C ASP A 298 3.95 -6.22 -12.58
N GLU A 299 3.21 -5.17 -12.25
CA GLU A 299 3.22 -3.90 -12.97
C GLU A 299 3.48 -2.77 -11.98
N MET A 300 4.72 -2.69 -11.47
CA MET A 300 5.13 -1.64 -10.54
C MET A 300 5.05 -0.23 -11.15
N MET A 301 5.03 -0.14 -12.49
CA MET A 301 4.89 1.08 -13.29
C MET A 301 3.59 1.05 -14.13
N GLY A 302 2.50 0.60 -13.53
CA GLY A 302 1.18 0.59 -14.15
C GLY A 302 0.60 1.99 -14.32
N ASP A 303 -0.31 2.13 -15.28
CA ASP A 303 -1.01 3.37 -15.54
C ASP A 303 -1.88 3.77 -14.33
N PHE A 304 -2.12 5.07 -14.17
CA PHE A 304 -3.06 5.57 -13.17
C PHE A 304 -4.11 6.48 -13.80
N THR A 305 -5.30 6.51 -13.19
CA THR A 305 -6.38 7.39 -13.61
C THR A 305 -6.40 8.62 -12.71
N ALA A 306 -6.49 9.79 -13.31
CA ALA A 306 -6.70 11.05 -12.62
C ALA A 306 -8.08 11.61 -13.00
N THR A 307 -8.89 11.92 -11.99
CA THR A 307 -10.27 12.39 -12.17
C THR A 307 -10.45 13.68 -11.38
N ALA A 308 -11.01 14.71 -12.01
CA ALA A 308 -11.27 16.00 -11.41
C ALA A 308 -12.77 16.25 -11.36
N THR A 309 -13.25 16.80 -10.25
CA THR A 309 -14.65 17.20 -10.09
C THR A 309 -14.76 18.64 -9.64
N ASN A 310 -15.90 19.25 -9.91
CA ASN A 310 -16.32 20.48 -9.26
C ASN A 310 -16.70 20.22 -7.78
N ARG A 311 -17.22 21.25 -7.10
CA ARG A 311 -17.71 21.14 -5.71
C ARG A 311 -18.85 20.14 -5.54
N ASP A 312 -19.71 20.01 -6.54
CA ASP A 312 -20.89 19.11 -6.53
C ASP A 312 -20.54 17.68 -6.96
N PHE A 313 -19.25 17.32 -6.99
CA PHE A 313 -18.77 16.00 -7.40
C PHE A 313 -19.10 15.60 -8.85
N LYS A 314 -19.51 16.56 -9.69
CA LYS A 314 -19.65 16.35 -11.13
C LYS A 314 -18.25 16.31 -11.76
N VAL A 315 -17.98 15.26 -12.52
CA VAL A 315 -16.71 15.09 -13.24
C VAL A 315 -16.57 16.19 -14.29
N ILE A 316 -15.45 16.91 -14.24
CA ILE A 316 -15.10 17.99 -15.17
C ILE A 316 -13.94 17.61 -16.08
N ALA A 317 -13.05 16.71 -15.63
CA ALA A 317 -11.97 16.15 -16.44
C ALA A 317 -11.58 14.77 -15.93
N GLU A 318 -11.14 13.90 -16.83
CA GLU A 318 -10.57 12.60 -16.51
C GLU A 318 -9.46 12.28 -17.52
N THR A 319 -8.35 11.74 -17.04
CA THR A 319 -7.23 11.32 -17.89
C THR A 319 -6.55 10.08 -17.33
N THR A 320 -5.92 9.30 -18.21
CA THR A 320 -5.06 8.18 -17.83
C THR A 320 -3.62 8.57 -18.11
N VAL A 321 -2.77 8.45 -17.10
CA VAL A 321 -1.37 8.82 -17.20
C VAL A 321 -0.52 7.55 -17.13
N SER A 322 0.27 7.34 -18.18
CA SER A 322 1.20 6.22 -18.28
C SER A 322 2.62 6.65 -17.95
N TYR A 323 3.40 5.72 -17.41
CA TYR A 323 4.84 5.92 -17.28
C TYR A 323 5.51 5.97 -18.67
N PRO A 324 6.60 6.74 -18.83
CA PRO A 324 7.34 6.80 -20.09
C PRO A 324 7.71 5.40 -20.62
N PRO A 325 7.59 5.14 -21.95
CA PRO A 325 7.78 3.80 -22.51
C PRO A 325 9.16 3.22 -22.19
N GLU A 326 10.21 4.02 -22.31
CA GLU A 326 11.58 3.62 -21.98
C GLU A 326 11.74 3.08 -20.55
N ARG A 327 10.99 3.65 -19.59
CA ARG A 327 11.00 3.21 -18.19
C ARG A 327 10.24 1.91 -18.01
N ARG A 328 9.08 1.76 -18.64
CA ARG A 328 8.30 0.51 -18.61
C ARG A 328 9.09 -0.64 -19.23
N GLU A 329 9.72 -0.42 -20.38
CA GLU A 329 10.59 -1.41 -21.01
C GLU A 329 11.80 -1.78 -20.15
N ARG A 330 12.43 -0.79 -19.50
CA ARG A 330 13.54 -1.08 -18.58
C ARG A 330 13.09 -1.94 -17.41
N GLU A 331 11.96 -1.63 -16.77
CA GLU A 331 11.44 -2.42 -15.65
C GLU A 331 11.03 -3.83 -16.10
N ALA A 332 10.42 -3.96 -17.28
CA ALA A 332 10.10 -5.25 -17.87
C ALA A 332 11.36 -6.10 -18.09
N ARG A 333 12.44 -5.53 -18.66
CA ARG A 333 13.73 -6.22 -18.80
C ARG A 333 14.32 -6.64 -17.46
N VAL A 334 14.28 -5.78 -16.45
CA VAL A 334 14.73 -6.11 -15.09
C VAL A 334 13.94 -7.31 -14.55
N GLN A 335 12.62 -7.33 -14.74
CA GLN A 335 11.78 -8.45 -14.32
C GLN A 335 12.07 -9.76 -15.08
N GLU A 336 12.37 -9.69 -16.38
CA GLU A 336 12.79 -10.86 -17.16
C GLU A 336 14.08 -11.48 -16.63
N TRP A 337 15.07 -10.66 -16.26
CA TRP A 337 16.31 -11.16 -15.66
C TRP A 337 16.08 -11.77 -14.28
N VAL A 338 15.18 -11.21 -13.47
CA VAL A 338 14.78 -11.87 -12.21
C VAL A 338 14.20 -13.26 -12.49
N ASN A 339 13.32 -13.37 -13.48
CA ASN A 339 12.73 -14.64 -13.89
C ASN A 339 13.75 -15.63 -14.48
N PHE A 340 14.84 -15.13 -15.10
CA PHE A 340 15.98 -15.94 -15.56
C PHE A 340 16.75 -16.52 -14.37
N PHE A 341 17.03 -15.70 -13.34
CA PHE A 341 17.80 -16.16 -12.18
C PHE A 341 16.99 -17.04 -11.24
N SER A 342 15.70 -16.78 -11.07
CA SER A 342 14.88 -17.52 -10.12
C SER A 342 13.49 -17.85 -10.71
N PRO A 343 13.12 -19.13 -10.82
CA PRO A 343 11.79 -19.55 -11.28
C PRO A 343 10.69 -19.26 -10.25
N MET A 344 11.08 -19.05 -9.00
CA MET A 344 10.20 -18.77 -7.87
C MET A 344 10.73 -17.58 -7.10
N MET A 345 9.82 -16.75 -6.57
CA MET A 345 10.15 -15.64 -5.71
C MET A 345 9.29 -15.66 -4.47
N ILE A 346 9.93 -15.43 -3.33
CA ILE A 346 9.24 -15.24 -2.04
C ILE A 346 9.23 -13.74 -1.76
N SER A 347 8.06 -13.17 -1.45
CA SER A 347 7.95 -11.83 -0.85
C SER A 347 7.53 -11.96 0.60
N GLN A 348 8.05 -11.05 1.43
CA GLN A 348 7.74 -10.95 2.85
C GLN A 348 6.77 -9.81 3.18
N LEU A 349 6.73 -8.80 2.31
CA LEU A 349 5.98 -7.57 2.50
C LEU A 349 5.13 -7.30 1.26
N THR A 350 3.92 -6.82 1.48
CA THR A 350 3.04 -6.33 0.42
C THR A 350 2.53 -4.94 0.78
N PRO A 351 2.42 -4.00 -0.18
CA PRO A 351 1.77 -2.70 0.05
C PRO A 351 0.28 -2.81 0.37
N THR A 352 -0.34 -3.97 0.09
CA THR A 352 -1.79 -4.16 0.23
C THR A 352 -2.25 -4.67 1.59
N ARG A 353 -1.35 -5.19 2.43
CA ARG A 353 -1.66 -5.73 3.76
C ARG A 353 -0.52 -5.47 4.74
N SER A 354 -0.84 -5.24 6.01
CA SER A 354 0.15 -5.09 7.08
C SER A 354 0.57 -6.44 7.66
N GLY A 355 1.83 -6.55 8.05
CA GLY A 355 2.41 -7.78 8.61
C GLY A 355 3.46 -8.41 7.70
N VAL A 356 3.94 -9.59 8.12
CA VAL A 356 4.91 -10.39 7.36
C VAL A 356 4.16 -11.59 6.78
N PHE A 357 4.14 -11.71 5.46
CA PHE A 357 3.48 -12.79 4.73
C PHE A 357 4.51 -13.56 3.93
N PHE A 358 4.37 -14.87 3.76
CA PHE A 358 5.25 -15.64 2.88
C PHE A 358 4.55 -15.92 1.56
N ASP A 359 4.58 -14.93 0.67
CA ASP A 359 3.92 -15.03 -0.64
C ASP A 359 4.87 -15.61 -1.68
N VAL A 360 4.58 -16.85 -2.08
CA VAL A 360 5.27 -17.54 -3.17
C VAL A 360 4.64 -17.15 -4.50
N SER A 361 5.44 -16.60 -5.40
CA SER A 361 5.06 -16.37 -6.80
C SER A 361 6.00 -17.11 -7.74
N PHE A 362 5.45 -17.63 -8.82
CA PHE A 362 6.21 -18.22 -9.91
C PHE A 362 6.51 -17.20 -11.00
N ALA A 363 7.63 -17.40 -11.69
CA ALA A 363 8.03 -16.57 -12.81
C ALA A 363 6.99 -16.64 -13.95
N ARG A 364 6.74 -15.50 -14.56
CA ARG A 364 5.71 -15.34 -15.61
C ARG A 364 6.26 -15.39 -17.04
N ALA A 365 7.58 -15.41 -17.19
CA ALA A 365 8.25 -15.57 -18.47
C ALA A 365 8.80 -17.00 -18.59
N PRO A 366 7.96 -18.01 -18.91
CA PRO A 366 8.32 -19.42 -18.81
C PRO A 366 9.52 -19.78 -19.69
N ILE A 367 9.65 -19.14 -20.86
CA ILE A 367 10.77 -19.37 -21.78
C ILE A 367 12.07 -18.87 -21.16
N VAL A 368 12.09 -17.63 -20.65
CA VAL A 368 13.28 -17.03 -20.03
C VAL A 368 13.69 -17.81 -18.79
N THR A 369 12.72 -18.24 -17.98
CA THR A 369 12.95 -19.08 -16.81
C THR A 369 13.49 -20.46 -17.18
N LEU A 370 12.95 -21.11 -18.21
CA LEU A 370 13.47 -22.39 -18.68
C LEU A 370 14.91 -22.25 -19.16
N LEU A 371 15.24 -21.20 -19.91
CA LEU A 371 16.61 -20.91 -20.33
C LEU A 371 17.54 -20.73 -19.12
N GLY A 372 17.12 -19.97 -18.11
CA GLY A 372 17.88 -19.80 -16.87
C GLY A 372 18.12 -21.12 -16.14
N ASN A 373 17.10 -21.96 -16.01
CA ASN A 373 17.21 -23.29 -15.41
C ASN A 373 18.15 -24.21 -16.19
N LEU A 374 18.09 -24.18 -17.54
CA LEU A 374 18.98 -24.95 -18.40
C LEU A 374 20.44 -24.49 -18.27
N VAL A 375 20.68 -23.19 -18.19
CA VAL A 375 22.02 -22.64 -17.95
C VAL A 375 22.55 -23.08 -16.58
N ALA A 376 21.73 -23.00 -15.53
CA ALA A 376 22.10 -23.47 -14.19
C ALA A 376 22.43 -24.97 -14.18
N LEU A 377 21.65 -25.78 -14.90
CA LEU A 377 21.88 -27.21 -15.06
C LEU A 377 23.17 -27.51 -15.83
N ALA A 378 23.41 -26.82 -16.94
CA ALA A 378 24.64 -26.98 -17.73
C ALA A 378 25.89 -26.61 -16.91
N LEU A 379 25.82 -25.51 -16.14
CA LEU A 379 26.88 -25.11 -15.22
C LEU A 379 27.14 -26.17 -14.14
N TYR A 380 26.08 -26.73 -13.53
CA TYR A 380 26.22 -27.81 -12.56
C TYR A 380 26.97 -29.01 -13.13
N LEU A 381 26.53 -29.48 -14.31
CA LEU A 381 27.13 -30.65 -14.97
C LEU A 381 28.57 -30.38 -15.36
N ALA A 382 28.91 -29.19 -15.84
CA ALA A 382 30.27 -28.78 -16.16
C ALA A 382 31.17 -28.77 -14.92
N ILE A 383 30.72 -28.19 -13.80
CA ILE A 383 31.46 -28.17 -12.53
C ILE A 383 31.73 -29.60 -12.04
N GLN A 384 30.70 -30.44 -12.01
CA GLN A 384 30.82 -31.83 -11.57
C GLN A 384 31.73 -32.64 -12.51
N TRP A 385 31.67 -32.38 -13.83
CA TRP A 385 32.55 -33.01 -14.80
C TRP A 385 34.03 -32.66 -14.56
N VAL A 386 34.35 -31.40 -14.30
CA VAL A 386 35.73 -30.97 -13.96
C VAL A 386 36.22 -31.60 -12.66
N LEU A 387 35.37 -31.64 -11.63
CA LEU A 387 35.71 -32.23 -10.33
C LEU A 387 35.98 -33.74 -10.44
N THR A 388 35.31 -34.42 -11.36
CA THR A 388 35.46 -35.88 -11.53
C THR A 388 36.57 -36.28 -12.50
N THR A 389 36.91 -35.45 -13.50
CA THR A 389 38.00 -35.68 -14.46
C THR A 389 39.40 -35.41 -13.88
N ARG A 390 39.51 -34.70 -12.75
CA ARG A 390 40.76 -34.58 -11.99
C ARG A 390 41.27 -35.88 -11.36
N GLY A 391 40.54 -37.00 -11.47
CA GLY A 391 40.98 -38.33 -11.04
C GLY A 391 41.11 -39.32 -12.21
N ASN A 392 42.24 -40.01 -12.28
CA ASN A 392 42.77 -40.76 -13.42
C ASN A 392 42.05 -42.10 -13.73
N ASN A 393 40.72 -42.12 -13.98
CA ASN A 393 40.02 -43.35 -14.45
C ASN A 393 38.66 -43.08 -15.14
N GLY A 394 38.60 -43.23 -16.47
CA GLY A 394 37.66 -42.51 -17.35
C GLY A 394 36.27 -43.10 -17.66
N ASN A 395 36.04 -44.44 -17.61
CA ASN A 395 34.77 -45.00 -18.12
C ASN A 395 33.78 -45.53 -17.06
N ARG A 396 34.23 -46.23 -16.01
CA ARG A 396 33.33 -46.69 -14.91
C ARG A 396 32.76 -45.53 -14.07
N ARG A 397 33.46 -44.39 -14.02
CA ARG A 397 32.98 -43.18 -13.31
C ARG A 397 31.84 -42.47 -14.03
N ARG A 398 31.74 -42.54 -15.37
CA ARG A 398 30.69 -41.82 -16.14
C ARG A 398 29.26 -42.31 -15.85
N GLN A 399 29.07 -43.63 -15.71
CA GLN A 399 27.74 -44.18 -15.36
C GLN A 399 27.38 -43.96 -13.88
N ALA A 400 28.37 -43.99 -12.99
CA ALA A 400 28.16 -43.64 -11.58
C ALA A 400 27.86 -42.13 -11.41
N PHE A 401 28.52 -41.28 -12.20
CA PHE A 401 28.36 -39.83 -12.21
C PHE A 401 26.92 -39.38 -12.50
N LEU A 402 26.30 -39.93 -13.55
CA LEU A 402 24.91 -39.60 -13.89
C LEU A 402 23.96 -40.05 -12.78
N ARG A 403 24.20 -41.23 -12.20
CA ARG A 403 23.34 -41.78 -11.14
C ARG A 403 23.48 -41.04 -9.81
N GLU A 404 24.67 -40.56 -9.45
CA GLU A 404 24.92 -39.82 -8.21
C GLU A 404 24.44 -38.36 -8.28
N ASN A 405 24.35 -37.78 -9.48
CA ASN A 405 23.96 -36.39 -9.69
C ASN A 405 22.51 -36.21 -10.20
N ALA A 406 21.80 -37.29 -10.56
CA ALA A 406 20.46 -37.21 -11.15
C ALA A 406 19.45 -36.43 -10.30
N LEU A 407 19.46 -36.62 -8.98
CA LEU A 407 18.53 -35.93 -8.06
C LEU A 407 18.87 -34.44 -7.94
N ALA A 408 20.15 -34.09 -7.86
CA ALA A 408 20.56 -32.69 -7.85
C ALA A 408 20.24 -32.01 -9.19
N ALA A 409 20.52 -32.67 -10.32
CA ALA A 409 20.17 -32.19 -11.65
C ALA A 409 18.65 -31.97 -11.80
N GLY A 410 17.81 -32.88 -11.29
CA GLY A 410 16.36 -32.72 -11.30
C GLY A 410 15.88 -31.53 -10.48
N ILE A 411 16.42 -31.33 -9.28
CA ILE A 411 16.08 -30.17 -8.44
C ILE A 411 16.51 -28.86 -9.13
N ILE A 412 17.70 -28.82 -9.75
CA ILE A 412 18.20 -27.65 -10.47
C ILE A 412 17.36 -27.35 -11.72
N ALA A 413 16.91 -28.38 -12.45
CA ALA A 413 16.05 -28.18 -13.62
C ALA A 413 14.72 -27.49 -13.28
N VAL A 414 14.22 -27.68 -12.05
CA VAL A 414 12.98 -27.07 -11.56
C VAL A 414 13.25 -25.69 -10.93
N PHE A 415 14.25 -25.59 -10.06
CA PHE A 415 14.47 -24.43 -9.19
C PHE A 415 15.63 -23.52 -9.62
N GLY A 416 16.31 -23.82 -10.71
CA GLY A 416 17.31 -22.96 -11.35
C GLY A 416 18.51 -22.63 -10.46
N LEU A 417 18.96 -21.37 -10.54
CA LEU A 417 20.13 -20.88 -9.81
C LEU A 417 20.02 -21.04 -8.28
N PRO A 418 18.87 -20.79 -7.61
CA PRO A 418 18.70 -21.11 -6.19
C PRO A 418 19.11 -22.54 -5.84
N ALA A 419 18.66 -23.52 -6.63
CA ALA A 419 19.01 -24.92 -6.41
C ALA A 419 20.47 -25.23 -6.75
N LEU A 420 21.03 -24.62 -7.79
CA LEU A 420 22.44 -24.79 -8.12
C LEU A 420 23.33 -24.39 -6.93
N VAL A 421 23.10 -23.19 -6.38
CA VAL A 421 23.88 -22.70 -5.24
C VAL A 421 23.65 -23.57 -4.00
N ALA A 422 22.40 -23.93 -3.69
CA ALA A 422 22.08 -24.75 -2.52
C ALA A 422 22.66 -26.18 -2.61
N THR A 423 22.69 -26.78 -3.80
CA THR A 423 23.24 -28.13 -3.98
C THR A 423 24.77 -28.15 -3.94
N LEU A 424 25.42 -27.10 -4.47
CA LEU A 424 26.88 -26.95 -4.38
C LEU A 424 27.35 -26.74 -2.94
N THR A 425 26.58 -26.04 -2.11
CA THR A 425 26.93 -25.83 -0.69
C THR A 425 26.65 -27.06 0.18
N ALA A 426 25.54 -27.78 -0.06
CA ALA A 426 25.19 -28.97 0.71
C ALA A 426 26.02 -30.23 0.34
N GLY A 427 26.64 -30.23 -0.84
CA GLY A 427 27.40 -31.37 -1.38
C GLY A 427 26.51 -32.49 -1.94
N SER A 428 27.09 -33.66 -2.21
CA SER A 428 26.38 -34.76 -2.87
C SER A 428 25.15 -35.22 -2.08
N LEU A 429 24.02 -35.35 -2.78
CA LEU A 429 22.73 -35.75 -2.22
C LEU A 429 22.49 -37.27 -2.24
N MET A 430 23.31 -38.00 -2.98
CA MET A 430 23.20 -39.45 -3.13
C MET A 430 24.55 -40.14 -2.94
N THR A 431 24.54 -41.34 -2.36
CA THR A 431 25.69 -42.24 -2.37
C THR A 431 25.48 -43.36 -3.38
N SER A 432 26.53 -43.65 -4.15
CA SER A 432 26.67 -44.98 -4.75
C SER A 432 27.13 -45.92 -3.64
N THR A 433 26.25 -46.79 -3.20
CA THR A 433 26.59 -47.88 -2.28
C THR A 433 27.65 -48.77 -2.91
N LYS A 434 28.91 -48.58 -2.50
CA LYS A 434 29.90 -49.65 -2.35
C LYS A 434 30.77 -49.36 -1.12
N ARG A 435 30.34 -49.86 0.03
CA ARG A 435 31.22 -50.33 1.10
C ARG A 435 30.64 -51.66 1.57
N SER A 436 31.05 -52.73 0.90
CA SER A 436 31.24 -54.05 1.52
C SER A 436 32.67 -54.09 2.02
#